data_AF-A0A0Q4PDE2-F1
#
_entry.id   AF-A0A0Q4PDE2-F1
#
_cell.length_a   1.000
_cell.length_b   1.000
_cell.length_c   1.000
_cell.angle_alpha   90.00
_cell.angle_beta   90.00
_cell.angle_gamma   90.00
#
_symmetry.space_group_name_H-M   'P 1'
#
loop_
_entity.id
_entity.type
_entity.pdbx_description
1 polymer ?
#
loop_
_entity_poly.entity_id
_entity_poly.type
_entity_poly.pdbx_seq_one_letter_code
_entity_poly.pdbx_strand_id
1 'polypeptide(L)'
;MNTKAPKPSAAAAIALALALALSGTGASQAQACLDRQQIQEAVTSGQIMSLDAVLAANGVDGSAEILNVQVCDQGGQLVYIIGVLTADGQAQNLTLSAQ
;
A
#
# COMPACT_ATOMS: atom_id res chain seq x y z
N MET A 1 -18.79 -11.42 59.58
CA MET A 1 -17.93 -11.76 58.42
C MET A 1 -18.11 -10.65 57.40
N ASN A 2 -17.19 -9.68 57.33
CA ASN A 2 -17.32 -8.53 56.43
C ASN A 2 -16.08 -8.44 55.54
N THR A 3 -16.20 -8.95 54.32
CA THR A 3 -15.19 -8.89 53.27
C THR A 3 -15.08 -7.45 52.75
N LYS A 4 -14.00 -6.73 53.10
CA LYS A 4 -13.67 -5.45 52.46
C LYS A 4 -12.88 -5.74 51.18
N ALA A 5 -13.54 -5.56 50.05
CA ALA A 5 -12.88 -5.57 48.74
C ALA A 5 -11.78 -4.49 48.68
N PRO A 6 -10.59 -4.77 48.11
CA PRO A 6 -9.54 -3.79 47.97
C PRO A 6 -9.96 -2.69 46.99
N LYS A 7 -9.85 -1.45 47.45
CA LYS A 7 -10.13 -0.24 46.68
C LYS A 7 -9.09 -0.14 45.56
N PRO A 8 -9.47 -0.05 44.27
CA PRO A 8 -8.50 -0.04 43.18
C PRO A 8 -7.65 1.23 43.27
N SER A 9 -6.37 1.05 43.64
CA SER A 9 -5.39 2.13 43.72
C SER A 9 -5.19 2.75 42.34
N ALA A 10 -5.18 4.09 42.29
CA ALA A 10 -5.00 4.90 41.09
C ALA A 10 -3.76 4.53 40.24
N ALA A 11 -2.76 3.87 40.85
CA ALA A 11 -1.58 3.35 40.16
C ALA A 11 -1.90 2.28 39.10
N ALA A 12 -2.94 1.46 39.29
CA ALA A 12 -3.31 0.41 38.34
C ALA A 12 -3.92 0.99 37.04
N ALA A 13 -4.61 2.13 37.13
CA ALA A 13 -5.19 2.79 35.97
C ALA A 13 -4.12 3.43 35.06
N ILE A 14 -3.02 3.91 35.64
CA ILE A 14 -1.91 4.55 34.91
C ILE A 14 -1.10 3.51 34.11
N ALA A 15 -0.86 2.34 34.70
CA ALA A 15 -0.15 1.25 34.02
C ALA A 15 -0.93 0.71 32.81
N LEU A 16 -2.26 0.63 32.90
CA LEU A 16 -3.09 0.16 31.80
C LEU A 16 -3.15 1.17 30.64
N ALA A 17 -3.22 2.48 30.96
CA ALA A 17 -3.19 3.54 29.96
C ALA A 17 -1.87 3.59 29.17
N LEU A 18 -0.74 3.24 29.80
CA LEU A 18 0.57 3.23 29.14
C LEU A 18 0.73 2.05 28.18
N ALA A 19 0.10 0.90 28.46
CA ALA A 19 0.10 -0.27 27.58
C ALA A 19 -0.72 -0.05 26.30
N LEU A 20 -1.81 0.73 26.37
CA LEU A 20 -2.67 1.08 25.23
C LEU A 20 -2.04 2.13 24.30
N ALA A 21 -1.16 2.98 24.82
CA ALA A 21 -0.48 4.01 24.04
C ALA A 21 0.57 3.42 23.07
N LEU A 22 1.10 2.22 23.34
CA LEU A 22 2.15 1.61 22.53
C LEU A 22 1.63 0.73 21.38
N SER A 23 0.34 0.37 21.38
CA SER A 23 -0.31 -0.35 20.27
C SER A 23 -0.83 0.57 19.15
N GLY A 24 -0.68 1.89 19.31
CA GLY A 24 -1.30 2.91 18.45
C GLY A 24 -0.44 3.43 17.30
N THR A 25 0.84 3.08 17.21
CA THR A 25 1.62 3.36 15.99
C THR A 25 1.29 2.30 14.96
N GLY A 26 0.04 2.33 14.48
CA GLY A 26 -0.29 1.73 13.20
C GLY A 26 0.70 2.36 12.22
N ALA A 27 1.66 1.56 11.76
CA ALA A 27 2.35 1.86 10.53
C ALA A 27 1.22 2.10 9.54
N SER A 28 0.98 3.36 9.18
CA SER A 28 0.35 3.65 7.92
C SER A 28 1.29 2.97 6.96
N GLN A 29 0.91 1.77 6.50
CA GLN A 29 1.66 0.98 5.55
C GLN A 29 1.65 1.85 4.29
N ALA A 30 2.57 2.80 4.22
CA ALA A 30 2.88 3.49 3.00
C ALA A 30 3.20 2.35 2.05
N GLN A 31 2.30 2.11 1.10
CA GLN A 31 2.43 1.08 0.09
C GLN A 31 3.87 1.14 -0.40
N ALA A 32 4.64 0.06 -0.26
CA ALA A 32 6.08 0.12 -0.50
C ALA A 32 6.31 0.20 -2.01
N CYS A 33 6.24 1.41 -2.53
CA CYS A 33 6.45 1.69 -3.94
C CYS A 33 7.94 1.63 -4.26
N LEU A 34 8.26 0.98 -5.37
CA LEU A 34 9.61 0.82 -5.86
C LEU A 34 10.09 2.15 -6.45
N ASP A 35 11.35 2.47 -6.17
CA ASP A 35 12.04 3.56 -6.83
C ASP A 35 12.40 3.19 -8.29
N ARG A 36 12.70 4.20 -9.11
CA ARG A 36 12.99 4.00 -10.54
C ARG A 36 14.11 3.00 -10.81
N GLN A 37 15.14 2.98 -9.95
CA GLN A 37 16.24 2.03 -10.09
C GLN A 37 15.78 0.59 -9.85
N GLN A 38 14.96 0.35 -8.82
CA GLN A 38 14.41 -0.96 -8.50
C GLN A 38 13.45 -1.45 -9.59
N ILE A 39 12.62 -0.54 -10.14
CA ILE A 39 11.74 -0.86 -11.28
C ILE A 39 12.59 -1.31 -12.47
N GLN A 40 13.64 -0.55 -12.80
CA GLN A 40 14.49 -0.87 -13.95
C GLN A 40 15.20 -2.22 -13.77
N GLU A 41 15.70 -2.50 -12.57
CA GLU A 41 16.31 -3.78 -12.21
C GLU A 41 15.30 -4.92 -12.28
N ALA A 42 14.10 -4.75 -11.74
CA ALA A 42 13.03 -5.75 -11.77
C ALA A 42 12.57 -6.06 -13.20
N VAL A 43 12.49 -5.06 -14.08
CA VAL A 43 12.20 -5.28 -15.51
C VAL A 43 13.35 -6.01 -16.20
N THR A 44 14.60 -5.59 -15.94
CA THR A 44 15.79 -6.16 -16.59
C THR A 44 16.05 -7.61 -16.17
N SER A 45 15.80 -7.91 -14.89
CA SER A 45 15.91 -9.26 -14.33
C SER A 45 14.74 -10.18 -14.70
N GLY A 46 13.67 -9.65 -15.31
CA GLY A 46 12.45 -10.39 -15.64
C GLY A 46 11.57 -10.68 -14.43
N GLN A 47 11.79 -10.02 -13.29
CA GLN A 47 10.93 -10.09 -12.11
C GLN A 47 9.56 -9.46 -12.36
N ILE A 48 9.52 -8.38 -13.15
CA ILE A 48 8.27 -7.74 -13.59
C ILE A 48 8.29 -7.53 -15.11
N MET A 49 7.11 -7.55 -15.70
CA MET A 49 6.88 -7.19 -17.11
C MET A 49 7.11 -5.69 -17.33
N SER A 50 7.48 -5.30 -18.55
CA SER A 50 7.51 -3.88 -18.94
C SER A 50 6.10 -3.29 -18.96
N LEU A 51 6.00 -1.98 -18.76
CA LEU A 51 4.71 -1.27 -18.73
C LEU A 51 3.86 -1.59 -19.98
N ASP A 52 4.44 -1.50 -21.18
CA ASP A 52 3.75 -1.81 -22.43
C ASP A 52 3.22 -3.26 -22.47
N ALA A 53 4.00 -4.21 -21.94
CA ALA A 53 3.61 -5.62 -21.91
C ALA A 53 2.47 -5.86 -20.91
N VAL A 54 2.49 -5.21 -19.74
CA VAL A 54 1.38 -5.25 -18.77
C VAL A 54 0.11 -4.65 -19.37
N LEU A 55 0.21 -3.48 -20.00
CA LEU A 55 -0.93 -2.82 -20.64
C LEU A 55 -1.54 -3.71 -21.74
N ALA A 56 -0.70 -4.27 -22.61
CA ALA A 56 -1.14 -5.18 -23.68
C ALA A 56 -1.78 -6.46 -23.13
N ALA A 57 -1.19 -7.06 -22.09
CA ALA A 57 -1.73 -8.26 -21.44
C ALA A 57 -3.10 -8.03 -20.78
N ASN A 58 -3.38 -6.79 -20.35
CA ASN A 58 -4.64 -6.39 -19.71
C ASN A 58 -5.62 -5.72 -20.68
N GLY A 59 -5.32 -5.68 -21.98
CA GLY A 59 -6.20 -5.08 -23.00
C GLY A 59 -6.41 -3.58 -22.83
N VAL A 60 -5.47 -2.88 -22.19
CA VAL A 60 -5.54 -1.43 -22.03
C VAL A 60 -5.05 -0.78 -23.32
N ASP A 61 -5.99 -0.29 -24.12
CA ASP A 61 -5.69 0.46 -25.34
C ASP A 61 -4.90 1.74 -25.01
N GLY A 62 -3.84 2.00 -25.78
CA GLY A 62 -2.99 3.20 -25.65
C GLY A 62 -3.68 4.53 -25.99
N SER A 63 -5.01 4.53 -26.08
CA SER A 63 -5.84 5.71 -26.27
C SER A 63 -6.06 6.50 -24.98
N ALA A 64 -5.84 5.88 -23.81
CA ALA A 64 -5.88 6.57 -22.53
C ALA A 64 -4.56 7.30 -22.28
N GLU A 65 -4.64 8.57 -21.89
CA GLU A 65 -3.44 9.35 -21.57
C GLU A 65 -2.89 8.92 -20.20
N ILE A 66 -1.65 8.45 -20.17
CA ILE A 66 -0.98 8.04 -18.94
C ILE A 66 -0.45 9.28 -18.23
N LEU A 67 -0.99 9.59 -17.06
CA LEU A 67 -0.58 10.71 -16.22
C LEU A 67 0.58 10.35 -15.30
N ASN A 68 0.56 9.14 -14.74
CA ASN A 68 1.57 8.70 -13.79
C ASN A 68 1.67 7.17 -13.74
N VAL A 69 2.86 6.66 -13.44
CA VAL A 69 3.14 5.23 -13.32
C VAL A 69 3.97 4.98 -12.08
N GLN A 70 3.47 4.10 -11.22
CA GLN A 70 4.17 3.61 -10.03
C GLN A 70 4.12 2.08 -10.01
N VAL A 71 5.12 1.44 -9.41
CA VAL A 71 5.08 0.01 -9.09
C VAL A 71 5.15 -0.08 -7.59
N CYS A 72 4.21 -0.78 -6.96
CA CYS A 72 4.18 -0.91 -5.51
C CYS A 72 4.01 -2.35 -5.08
N ASP A 73 4.60 -2.68 -3.94
CA ASP A 73 4.35 -3.91 -3.23
C ASP A 73 3.01 -3.80 -2.49
N GLN A 74 2.07 -4.67 -2.85
CA GLN A 74 0.81 -4.87 -2.14
C GLN A 74 0.80 -6.27 -1.53
N GLY A 75 1.38 -6.38 -0.34
CA GLY A 75 1.37 -7.63 0.41
C GLY A 75 2.25 -8.73 -0.20
N GLY A 76 3.41 -8.35 -0.74
CA GLY A 76 4.34 -9.28 -1.40
C GLY A 76 4.10 -9.47 -2.89
N GLN A 77 3.11 -8.77 -3.47
CA GLN A 77 2.86 -8.77 -4.91
C GLN A 77 3.17 -7.40 -5.50
N LEU A 78 4.00 -7.39 -6.54
CA LEU A 78 4.28 -6.18 -7.30
C LEU A 78 3.11 -5.87 -8.23
N VAL A 79 2.59 -4.65 -8.12
CA VAL A 79 1.50 -4.15 -8.97
C VAL A 79 1.84 -2.79 -9.56
N TYR A 80 1.44 -2.58 -10.81
CA TYR A 80 1.48 -1.28 -11.47
C TYR A 80 0.26 -0.46 -11.06
N ILE A 81 0.49 0.74 -10.54
CA ILE A 81 -0.53 1.76 -10.29
C ILE A 81 -0.36 2.83 -11.37
N ILE A 82 -1.28 2.84 -12.32
CA ILE A 82 -1.23 3.68 -13.52
C ILE A 82 -2.37 4.68 -13.44
N GLY A 83 -2.02 5.95 -13.26
CA GLY A 83 -2.99 7.05 -13.37
C GLY A 83 -3.25 7.32 -14.84
N VAL A 84 -4.49 7.17 -15.28
CA VAL A 84 -4.92 7.46 -16.65
C VAL A 84 -6.00 8.53 -16.66
N LEU A 85 -6.01 9.34 -17.72
CA LEU A 85 -7.08 10.27 -18.04
C LEU A 85 -7.95 9.66 -19.14
N THR A 86 -9.23 9.48 -18.87
CA THR A 86 -10.20 8.98 -19.86
C THR A 86 -10.61 10.08 -20.83
N ALA A 87 -11.19 9.70 -21.97
CA ALA A 87 -11.72 10.65 -22.96
C ALA A 87 -12.80 11.59 -22.38
N ASP A 88 -13.49 11.16 -21.32
CA ASP A 88 -14.48 11.96 -20.57
C ASP A 88 -13.84 12.95 -19.58
N GLY A 89 -12.51 13.03 -19.55
CA GLY A 89 -11.74 13.93 -18.67
C GLY A 89 -11.66 13.46 -17.21
N GLN A 90 -11.93 12.18 -16.93
CA GLN A 90 -11.85 11.63 -15.59
C GLN A 90 -10.47 11.01 -15.33
N ALA A 91 -9.85 11.36 -14.22
CA ALA A 91 -8.62 10.73 -13.76
C ALA A 91 -8.94 9.47 -12.94
N GLN A 92 -8.43 8.33 -13.37
CA GLN A 92 -8.63 7.05 -12.69
C GLN A 92 -7.30 6.31 -12.53
N ASN A 93 -7.15 5.56 -11.43
CA ASN A 93 -5.98 4.71 -11.20
C ASN A 93 -6.31 3.27 -11.56
N LEU A 94 -5.59 2.71 -12.52
CA LEU A 94 -5.61 1.30 -12.86
C LEU A 94 -4.56 0.58 -12.00
N THR A 95 -4.96 -0.49 -11.32
CA THR A 95 -4.02 -1.37 -10.60
C THR A 95 -3.92 -2.68 -11.36
N LEU A 96 -2.75 -2.95 -11.95
CA LEU A 96 -2.50 -4.13 -12.79
C LEU A 96 -1.39 -4.99 -12.18
N SER A 97 -1.45 -6.31 -12.37
CA SER A 97 -0.35 -7.22 -12.01
C SER A 97 0.92 -6.83 -12.76
N ALA A 98 2.08 -6.85 -12.07
CA ALA A 98 3.37 -6.65 -12.72
C ALA A 98 3.97 -7.95 -13.29
N GLN A 99 3.26 -9.08 -13.17
CA GLN A 99 3.66 -10.43 -13.57
C GLN A 99 2.69 -11.01 -14.60
#